data_AF-A0A366W944-F1
#
_entry.id   AF-A0A366W944-F1
#
_cell.length_a   1.000
_cell.length_b   1.000
_cell.length_c   1.000
_cell.angle_alpha   90.00
_cell.angle_beta   90.00
_cell.angle_gamma   90.00
#
_symmetry.space_group_name_H-M   'P 1'
#
loop_
_entity.id
_entity.type
_entity.pdbx_description
1 polymer ?
#
loop_
_entity_poly.entity_id
_entity_poly.type
_entity_poly.pdbx_seq_one_letter_code
_entity_poly.pdbx_strand_id
1 'polypeptide(L)'
;MLVNGVWERKWDPVQKQDKKGRFIRQSSAFTKRIDDPHAALEDGLRLYVAYICPWATRALIARSLLGLEEAVSVEVVEPALTDFGWRFGDFPGATNSQVQSVEFVHQLYTMTDPEYTGRATVPILWNCKNNNIINNESADILRIFNDDLRPIHQSLVNLYPPALQNEIDMFNDSIYNSLNNGVYQAGFASTQQAYNEAVTAIFSRLGKLEEHFSVNQYAVGQKLTESDIRLFVTLIRFDVAYHGLFKTNLKRIADYPYLSGYLLRLLKLDAFAKNTRIDHIKTGYYSIKALNPSMIVPAGPILGWFDLLQEGV
;
A
#
# COMPACT_ATOMS: atom_id res chain seq x y z
N MET A 1 -7.05 8.72 -17.07
CA MET A 1 -5.65 8.24 -16.90
C MET A 1 -4.76 9.04 -17.82
N LEU A 2 -3.42 8.92 -17.72
CA LEU A 2 -2.54 9.63 -18.65
C LEU A 2 -2.52 8.91 -20.01
N VAL A 3 -2.65 9.69 -21.08
CA VAL A 3 -2.44 9.30 -22.47
C VAL A 3 -1.54 10.36 -23.08
N ASN A 4 -0.34 9.96 -23.51
CA ASN A 4 0.71 10.86 -23.99
C ASN A 4 0.92 12.08 -23.07
N GLY A 5 1.08 11.80 -21.76
CA GLY A 5 1.28 12.81 -20.72
C GLY A 5 0.09 13.72 -20.41
N VAL A 6 -1.02 13.61 -21.13
CA VAL A 6 -2.23 14.39 -20.90
C VAL A 6 -3.24 13.57 -20.10
N TRP A 7 -3.86 14.18 -19.10
CA TRP A 7 -4.91 13.52 -18.32
C TRP A 7 -6.20 13.43 -19.13
N GLU A 8 -6.52 12.23 -19.60
CA GLU A 8 -7.81 11.94 -20.22
C GLU A 8 -8.85 11.55 -19.17
N ARG A 9 -10.08 12.09 -19.33
CA ARG A 9 -11.16 12.07 -18.35
C ARG A 9 -11.52 10.68 -17.80
N LYS A 10 -12.01 10.73 -16.55
CA LYS A 10 -12.50 9.66 -15.67
C LYS A 10 -11.40 8.66 -15.26
N TRP A 11 -10.89 8.86 -14.05
CA TRP A 11 -10.26 7.77 -13.30
C TRP A 11 -11.32 6.70 -13.02
N ASP A 12 -11.24 5.56 -13.72
CA ASP A 12 -12.08 4.40 -13.41
C ASP A 12 -11.36 3.51 -12.38
N PRO A 13 -11.94 3.23 -11.19
CA PRO A 13 -11.38 2.26 -10.27
C PRO A 13 -11.28 0.85 -10.90
N VAL A 14 -12.16 0.52 -11.85
CA VAL A 14 -12.22 -0.76 -12.55
C VAL A 14 -11.42 -0.67 -13.86
N GLN A 15 -10.22 -1.25 -13.83
CA GLN A 15 -9.18 -1.09 -14.86
C GLN A 15 -9.49 -1.75 -16.19
N LYS A 16 -9.76 -3.04 -16.09
CA LYS A 16 -9.82 -3.99 -17.18
C LYS A 16 -10.35 -5.25 -16.55
N GLN A 17 -11.37 -5.82 -17.18
CA GLN A 17 -11.90 -7.10 -16.80
C GLN A 17 -11.48 -8.12 -17.86
N ASP A 18 -11.14 -9.33 -17.45
CA ASP A 18 -11.11 -10.43 -18.41
C ASP A 18 -12.54 -10.75 -18.89
N LYS A 19 -12.67 -11.64 -19.89
CA LYS A 19 -13.99 -12.05 -20.41
C LYS A 19 -14.90 -12.71 -19.36
N LYS A 20 -14.39 -13.00 -18.15
CA LYS A 20 -15.11 -13.63 -17.04
C LYS A 20 -15.43 -12.62 -15.91
N GLY A 21 -15.09 -11.34 -16.09
CA GLY A 21 -15.37 -10.28 -15.10
C GLY A 21 -14.31 -10.15 -14.00
N ARG A 22 -13.14 -10.78 -14.15
CA ARG A 22 -12.06 -10.69 -13.15
C ARG A 22 -11.27 -9.40 -13.31
N PHE A 23 -11.01 -8.73 -12.20
CA PHE A 23 -10.17 -7.52 -12.15
C PHE A 23 -8.70 -7.83 -12.52
N ILE A 24 -8.15 -7.08 -13.47
CA ILE A 24 -6.74 -7.14 -13.88
C ILE A 24 -6.03 -5.86 -13.44
N ARG A 25 -4.88 -6.01 -12.77
CA ARG A 25 -4.04 -4.90 -12.33
C ARG A 25 -2.99 -4.53 -13.38
N GLN A 26 -2.79 -3.23 -13.60
CA GLN A 26 -1.70 -2.68 -14.40
C GLN A 26 -0.35 -2.75 -13.67
N SER A 27 0.72 -3.06 -14.41
CA SER A 27 2.10 -3.07 -13.91
C SER A 27 2.67 -1.65 -13.73
N SER A 28 3.62 -1.50 -12.80
CA SER A 28 4.39 -0.27 -12.58
C SER A 28 5.31 0.02 -13.77
N ALA A 29 5.64 1.31 -13.99
CA ALA A 29 6.35 1.77 -15.19
C ALA A 29 7.76 2.30 -14.93
N PHE A 30 7.99 2.85 -13.73
CA PHE A 30 9.30 3.34 -13.29
C PHE A 30 9.87 2.36 -12.27
N THR A 31 10.98 1.72 -12.64
CA THR A 31 11.57 0.61 -11.87
C THR A 31 13.06 0.78 -11.60
N LYS A 32 13.59 2.02 -11.68
CA LYS A 32 15.01 2.26 -11.44
C LYS A 32 15.37 1.98 -9.97
N ARG A 33 16.59 1.50 -9.75
CA ARG A 33 17.24 1.33 -8.43
C ARG A 33 18.13 2.53 -8.11
N ILE A 34 18.69 2.58 -6.91
CA ILE A 34 19.66 3.58 -6.50
C ILE A 34 21.05 2.93 -6.47
N ASP A 35 21.92 3.34 -7.39
CA ASP A 35 23.29 2.80 -7.47
C ASP A 35 24.24 3.50 -6.49
N ASP A 36 24.12 4.83 -6.36
CA ASP A 36 24.89 5.65 -5.41
C ASP A 36 23.93 6.31 -4.40
N PRO A 37 23.81 5.75 -3.17
CA PRO A 37 22.89 6.28 -2.17
C PRO A 37 23.32 7.64 -1.60
N HIS A 38 24.62 7.97 -1.63
CA HIS A 38 25.11 9.26 -1.14
C HIS A 38 24.77 10.36 -2.14
N ALA A 39 25.03 10.14 -3.43
CA ALA A 39 24.59 11.05 -4.48
C ALA A 39 23.07 11.23 -4.51
N ALA A 40 22.31 10.14 -4.33
CA ALA A 40 20.84 10.21 -4.26
C ALA A 40 20.35 11.03 -3.06
N LEU A 41 21.05 10.97 -1.91
CA LEU A 41 20.73 11.78 -0.74
C LEU A 41 21.05 13.26 -0.97
N GLU A 42 22.18 13.58 -1.61
CA GLU A 42 22.52 14.96 -2.01
C GLU A 42 21.50 15.56 -2.99
N ASP A 43 20.99 14.75 -3.91
CA ASP A 43 19.91 15.13 -4.83
C ASP A 43 18.54 15.31 -4.13
N GLY A 44 18.41 14.80 -2.91
CA GLY A 44 17.19 14.80 -2.11
C GLY A 44 16.20 13.72 -2.54
N LEU A 45 15.81 12.87 -1.60
CA LEU A 45 14.80 11.83 -1.81
C LEU A 45 13.45 12.22 -1.19
N ARG A 46 12.39 11.96 -1.94
CA ARG A 46 11.01 12.16 -1.48
C ARG A 46 10.13 10.97 -1.84
N LEU A 47 9.23 10.63 -0.94
CA LEU A 47 8.23 9.60 -1.11
C LEU A 47 6.83 10.23 -1.15
N TYR A 48 6.15 10.15 -2.29
CA TYR A 48 4.74 10.53 -2.38
C TYR A 48 3.85 9.31 -2.08
N VAL A 49 2.91 9.47 -1.16
CA VAL A 49 2.11 8.37 -0.61
C VAL A 49 0.66 8.76 -0.40
N ALA A 50 -0.20 7.76 -0.22
CA ALA A 50 -1.53 7.93 0.36
C ALA A 50 -1.69 6.95 1.51
N TYR A 51 -2.11 7.38 2.70
CA TYR A 51 -2.30 6.47 3.83
C TYR A 51 -3.40 5.43 3.58
N ILE A 52 -4.37 5.71 2.71
CA ILE A 52 -5.31 4.69 2.24
C ILE A 52 -4.61 3.53 1.52
N CYS A 53 -3.56 3.79 0.74
CA CYS A 53 -3.00 2.83 -0.19
C CYS A 53 -2.11 1.80 0.53
N PRO A 54 -2.47 0.50 0.54
CA PRO A 54 -1.66 -0.52 1.21
C PRO A 54 -0.27 -0.64 0.58
N TRP A 55 -0.14 -0.39 -0.71
CA TRP A 55 1.15 -0.42 -1.42
C TRP A 55 2.07 0.71 -0.97
N ALA A 56 1.52 1.91 -0.73
CA ALA A 56 2.29 3.04 -0.25
C ALA A 56 2.67 2.90 1.23
N THR A 57 1.75 2.36 2.06
CA THR A 57 2.04 2.08 3.47
C THR A 57 3.20 1.09 3.67
N ARG A 58 3.46 0.19 2.70
CA ARG A 58 4.66 -0.67 2.77
C ARG A 58 5.95 0.15 2.83
N ALA A 59 6.08 1.12 1.92
CA ALA A 59 7.24 1.99 1.86
C ALA A 59 7.34 2.87 3.11
N LEU A 60 6.22 3.38 3.63
CA LEU A 60 6.19 4.16 4.87
C LEU A 60 6.69 3.38 6.09
N ILE A 61 6.21 2.14 6.25
CA ILE A 61 6.62 1.25 7.35
C ILE A 61 8.11 0.92 7.21
N ALA A 62 8.58 0.55 6.02
CA ALA A 62 10.00 0.23 5.81
C ALA A 62 10.92 1.44 6.05
N ARG A 63 10.55 2.63 5.54
CA ARG A 63 11.25 3.88 5.84
C ARG A 63 11.45 4.06 7.34
N SER A 64 10.39 3.80 8.11
CA SER A 64 10.40 3.99 9.55
C SER A 64 11.16 2.91 10.32
N LEU A 65 11.05 1.64 9.90
CA LEU A 65 11.80 0.53 10.50
C LEU A 65 13.31 0.65 10.30
N LEU A 66 13.70 1.24 9.18
CA LEU A 66 15.09 1.35 8.78
C LEU A 66 15.75 2.65 9.27
N GLY A 67 14.99 3.61 9.80
CA GLY A 67 15.53 4.89 10.28
C GLY A 67 15.82 5.88 9.16
N LEU A 68 15.01 5.85 8.09
CA LEU A 68 15.18 6.68 6.89
C LEU A 68 14.37 7.97 6.93
N GLU A 69 13.89 8.39 8.10
CA GLU A 69 12.98 9.52 8.21
C GLU A 69 13.58 10.84 7.73
N GLU A 70 14.82 11.12 8.12
CA GLU A 70 15.57 12.30 7.71
C GLU A 70 16.07 12.20 6.27
N ALA A 71 16.35 10.99 5.79
CA ALA A 71 16.92 10.76 4.46
C ALA A 71 15.88 10.83 3.34
N VAL A 72 14.63 10.45 3.63
CA VAL A 72 13.54 10.40 2.66
C VAL A 72 12.37 11.21 3.19
N SER A 73 12.15 12.40 2.65
CA SER A 73 10.97 13.21 2.96
C SER A 73 9.68 12.53 2.48
N VAL A 74 8.53 12.84 3.09
CA VAL A 74 7.24 12.22 2.73
C VAL A 74 6.22 13.31 2.46
N GLU A 75 5.51 13.17 1.34
CA GLU A 75 4.33 13.98 1.05
C GLU A 75 3.10 13.09 0.85
N VAL A 76 1.99 13.50 1.44
CA VAL A 76 0.79 12.68 1.58
C VAL A 76 -0.34 13.30 0.79
N VAL A 77 -0.94 12.53 -0.12
CA VAL A 77 -2.12 12.97 -0.86
C VAL A 77 -3.39 12.84 -0.02
N GLU A 78 -4.43 13.54 -0.45
CA GLU A 78 -5.81 13.39 0.01
C GLU A 78 -6.26 11.91 0.01
N PRO A 79 -7.03 11.48 1.02
CA PRO A 79 -7.49 10.10 1.09
C PRO A 79 -8.50 9.76 -0.01
N ALA A 80 -9.32 10.73 -0.43
CA ALA A 80 -10.35 10.53 -1.44
C ALA A 80 -9.81 10.77 -2.85
N LEU A 81 -10.04 9.80 -3.73
CA LEU A 81 -9.70 9.92 -5.15
C LEU A 81 -10.67 10.86 -5.88
N THR A 82 -10.10 11.72 -6.72
CA THR A 82 -10.85 12.67 -7.56
C THR A 82 -10.98 12.15 -8.99
N ASP A 83 -11.72 12.88 -9.84
CA ASP A 83 -11.77 12.60 -11.28
C ASP A 83 -10.40 12.78 -11.97
N PHE A 84 -9.46 13.45 -11.30
CA PHE A 84 -8.06 13.67 -11.70
C PHE A 84 -7.08 12.75 -10.95
N GLY A 85 -7.58 11.75 -10.22
CA GLY A 85 -6.77 10.84 -9.42
C GLY A 85 -6.39 11.44 -8.07
N TRP A 86 -5.17 11.13 -7.61
CA TRP A 86 -4.65 11.55 -6.31
C TRP A 86 -4.33 13.04 -6.31
N ARG A 87 -4.91 13.77 -5.35
CA ARG A 87 -4.78 15.22 -5.19
C ARG A 87 -3.98 15.53 -3.92
N PHE A 88 -3.14 16.56 -3.96
CA PHE A 88 -2.54 17.16 -2.76
C PHE A 88 -3.51 18.18 -2.13
N GLY A 89 -3.52 18.28 -0.80
CA GLY A 89 -4.54 19.09 -0.14
C GLY A 89 -4.35 19.22 1.37
N ASP A 90 -5.45 19.54 2.05
CA ASP A 90 -5.50 20.02 3.43
C ASP A 90 -6.28 19.09 4.38
N PHE A 91 -6.75 17.93 3.91
CA PHE A 91 -7.31 16.91 4.82
C PHE A 91 -6.29 16.61 5.93
N PRO A 92 -6.70 16.48 7.20
CA PRO A 92 -5.77 16.26 8.31
C PRO A 92 -4.78 15.14 8.02
N GLY A 93 -3.47 15.44 7.98
CA GLY A 93 -2.40 14.49 7.64
C GLY A 93 -2.07 14.34 6.15
N ALA A 94 -2.79 15.02 5.26
CA ALA A 94 -2.37 15.28 3.87
C ALA A 94 -1.43 16.49 3.83
N THR A 95 -0.67 16.62 2.74
CA THR A 95 0.31 17.69 2.52
C THR A 95 0.25 18.21 1.08
N ASN A 96 1.02 19.27 0.83
CA ASN A 96 1.28 19.78 -0.52
C ASN A 96 2.41 18.99 -1.20
N SER A 97 2.48 19.06 -2.52
CA SER A 97 3.48 18.31 -3.31
C SER A 97 4.94 18.72 -3.07
N GLN A 98 5.21 19.89 -2.51
CA GLN A 98 6.55 20.50 -2.45
C GLN A 98 7.22 20.62 -3.83
N VAL A 99 6.43 20.62 -4.90
CA VAL A 99 6.86 20.89 -6.29
C VAL A 99 5.93 21.96 -6.83
N GLN A 100 6.51 23.05 -7.36
CA GLN A 100 5.73 24.18 -7.83
C GLN A 100 4.72 23.74 -8.91
N SER A 101 3.48 24.24 -8.80
CA SER A 101 2.39 23.97 -9.75
C SER A 101 1.91 22.51 -9.83
N VAL A 102 2.31 21.65 -8.89
CA VAL A 102 1.80 20.27 -8.78
C VAL A 102 0.69 20.22 -7.74
N GLU A 103 -0.54 19.99 -8.21
CA GLU A 103 -1.76 19.79 -7.42
C GLU A 103 -2.19 18.31 -7.41
N PHE A 104 -1.80 17.53 -8.42
CA PHE A 104 -2.16 16.13 -8.58
C PHE A 104 -0.95 15.27 -8.90
N VAL A 105 -0.97 14.03 -8.43
CA VAL A 105 0.12 13.07 -8.63
C VAL A 105 0.41 12.80 -10.11
N HIS A 106 -0.61 12.82 -10.98
CA HIS A 106 -0.39 12.58 -12.40
C HIS A 106 0.52 13.62 -13.05
N GLN A 107 0.63 14.82 -12.49
CA GLN A 107 1.55 15.84 -13.00
C GLN A 107 3.01 15.45 -12.75
N LEU A 108 3.32 14.73 -11.66
CA LEU A 108 4.67 14.19 -11.42
C LEU A 108 5.07 13.15 -12.48
N TYR A 109 4.10 12.36 -12.94
CA TYR A 109 4.30 11.40 -14.04
C TYR A 109 4.57 12.13 -15.36
N THR A 110 3.73 13.12 -15.71
CA THR A 110 3.93 13.95 -16.91
C THR A 110 5.26 14.72 -16.87
N MET A 111 5.67 15.20 -15.70
CA MET A 111 6.97 15.87 -15.51
C MET A 111 8.16 14.92 -15.75
N THR A 112 8.01 13.65 -15.37
CA THR A 112 9.06 12.64 -15.56
C THR A 112 9.14 12.16 -17.01
N ASP A 113 7.98 11.94 -17.63
CA ASP A 113 7.85 11.48 -19.00
C ASP A 113 6.62 12.16 -19.64
N PRO A 114 6.85 13.17 -20.51
CA PRO A 114 5.80 13.90 -21.21
C PRO A 114 4.94 13.05 -22.14
N GLU A 115 5.38 11.85 -22.51
CA GLU A 115 4.64 10.92 -23.37
C GLU A 115 4.04 9.74 -22.57
N TYR A 116 4.10 9.81 -21.23
CA TYR A 116 3.65 8.72 -20.37
C TYR A 116 2.18 8.36 -20.62
N THR A 117 1.95 7.08 -20.90
CA THR A 117 0.60 6.51 -21.01
C THR A 117 0.40 5.45 -19.94
N GLY A 118 -0.49 5.72 -18.99
CA GLY A 118 -0.70 4.82 -17.87
C GLY A 118 -1.39 5.46 -16.67
N ARG A 119 -1.36 4.74 -15.54
CA ARG A 119 -1.93 5.23 -14.28
C ARG A 119 -0.87 5.95 -13.46
N ALA A 120 -1.25 7.12 -12.97
CA ALA A 120 -0.53 7.78 -11.90
C ALA A 120 -0.89 7.11 -10.56
N THR A 121 0.02 6.32 -10.01
CA THR A 121 -0.17 5.56 -8.76
C THR A 121 0.72 6.09 -7.65
N VAL A 122 0.43 5.67 -6.42
CA VAL A 122 1.33 5.79 -5.27
C VAL A 122 1.67 4.38 -4.74
N PRO A 123 2.85 4.15 -4.15
CA PRO A 123 3.90 5.13 -3.82
C PRO A 123 4.72 5.60 -5.02
N ILE A 124 5.43 6.72 -4.86
CA ILE A 124 6.43 7.24 -5.80
C ILE A 124 7.67 7.61 -5.02
N LEU A 125 8.81 7.02 -5.38
CA LEU A 125 10.13 7.49 -4.96
C LEU A 125 10.64 8.50 -5.99
N TRP A 126 10.95 9.71 -5.53
CA TRP A 126 11.22 10.89 -6.34
C TRP A 126 12.62 11.45 -6.08
N ASN A 127 13.31 11.86 -7.14
CA ASN A 127 14.53 12.65 -7.07
C ASN A 127 14.18 14.14 -7.10
N CYS A 128 14.48 14.86 -6.02
CA CYS A 128 14.06 16.26 -5.85
C CYS A 128 14.83 17.22 -6.75
N LYS A 129 16.12 16.98 -6.99
CA LYS A 129 16.96 17.82 -7.84
C LYS A 129 16.62 17.68 -9.32
N ASN A 130 16.43 16.44 -9.79
CA ASN A 130 16.16 16.14 -11.19
C ASN A 130 14.67 16.22 -11.55
N ASN A 131 13.81 16.41 -10.54
CA ASN A 131 12.35 16.44 -10.68
C ASN A 131 11.79 15.27 -11.49
N ASN A 132 12.16 14.04 -11.10
CA ASN A 132 11.68 12.85 -11.76
C ASN A 132 11.42 11.66 -10.83
N ILE A 133 10.59 10.74 -11.30
CA ILE A 133 10.31 9.47 -10.62
C ILE A 133 11.50 8.53 -10.80
N ILE A 134 12.04 8.05 -9.69
CA ILE A 134 13.01 6.95 -9.65
C ILE A 134 12.26 5.62 -9.80
N ASN A 135 11.27 5.40 -8.93
CA ASN A 135 10.55 4.13 -8.85
C ASN A 135 9.10 4.33 -8.38
N ASN A 136 8.15 3.56 -8.93
CA ASN A 136 6.76 3.56 -8.48
C ASN A 136 6.21 2.16 -8.13
N GLU A 137 7.08 1.16 -8.03
CA GLU A 137 6.75 -0.19 -7.58
C GLU A 137 7.03 -0.36 -6.09
N SER A 138 5.99 -0.61 -5.31
CA SER A 138 6.09 -0.74 -3.85
C SER A 138 7.04 -1.85 -3.38
N ALA A 139 7.12 -2.97 -4.11
CA ALA A 139 8.01 -4.07 -3.75
C ALA A 139 9.47 -3.71 -4.03
N ASP A 140 9.75 -2.99 -5.12
CA ASP A 140 11.09 -2.50 -5.41
C ASP A 140 11.51 -1.44 -4.41
N ILE A 141 10.63 -0.50 -4.06
CA ILE A 141 10.93 0.55 -3.07
C ILE A 141 11.27 -0.05 -1.70
N LEU A 142 10.60 -1.13 -1.27
CA LEU A 142 10.99 -1.87 -0.05
C LEU A 142 12.46 -2.33 -0.11
N ARG A 143 12.86 -2.90 -1.25
CA ARG A 143 14.21 -3.40 -1.48
C ARG A 143 15.23 -2.28 -1.69
N ILE A 144 14.85 -1.17 -2.33
CA ILE A 144 15.68 0.04 -2.43
C ILE A 144 15.99 0.56 -1.02
N PHE A 145 14.98 0.66 -0.16
CA PHE A 145 15.19 1.10 1.22
C PHE A 145 16.04 0.11 2.02
N ASN A 146 15.84 -1.20 1.85
CA ASN A 146 16.56 -2.23 2.59
C ASN A 146 18.02 -2.43 2.14
N ASP A 147 18.28 -2.39 0.84
CA ASP A 147 19.55 -2.78 0.22
C ASP A 147 20.32 -1.55 -0.24
N ASP A 148 19.75 -0.77 -1.17
CA ASP A 148 20.43 0.34 -1.83
C ASP A 148 20.77 1.46 -0.82
N LEU A 149 19.85 1.77 0.09
CA LEU A 149 20.05 2.79 1.13
C LEU A 149 20.72 2.23 2.40
N ARG A 150 21.13 0.96 2.43
CA ARG A 150 21.78 0.36 3.60
C ARG A 150 23.03 1.11 4.08
N PRO A 151 23.90 1.64 3.21
CA PRO A 151 25.03 2.48 3.64
C PRO A 151 24.63 3.72 4.43
N ILE A 152 23.42 4.25 4.18
CA ILE A 152 22.88 5.44 4.86
C ILE A 152 22.36 5.09 6.26
N HIS A 153 21.57 4.03 6.37
CA HIS A 153 20.77 3.80 7.58
C HIS A 153 21.36 2.76 8.54
N GLN A 154 22.21 1.84 8.05
CA GLN A 154 22.96 0.85 8.85
C GLN A 154 22.12 0.05 9.87
N SER A 155 20.82 -0.14 9.58
CA SER A 155 19.88 -0.78 10.49
C SER A 155 20.21 -2.26 10.68
N LEU A 156 20.06 -2.75 11.91
CA LEU A 156 20.14 -4.17 12.26
C LEU A 156 18.98 -4.97 11.66
N VAL A 157 17.88 -4.30 11.28
CA VAL A 157 16.79 -4.91 10.54
C VAL A 157 17.23 -5.16 9.10
N ASN A 158 17.07 -6.39 8.64
CA ASN A 158 17.17 -6.75 7.24
C ASN A 158 15.84 -7.37 6.82
N LEU A 159 15.11 -6.67 5.95
CA LEU A 159 13.78 -7.07 5.49
C LEU A 159 13.83 -8.20 4.44
N TYR A 160 15.00 -8.42 3.82
CA TYR A 160 15.18 -9.43 2.77
C TYR A 160 16.54 -10.14 2.91
N PRO A 161 16.79 -10.82 4.05
CA PRO A 161 18.10 -11.42 4.33
C PRO A 161 18.38 -12.60 3.38
N PRO A 162 19.63 -12.77 2.89
CA PRO A 162 19.99 -13.79 1.89
C PRO A 162 19.51 -15.22 2.24
N ALA A 163 19.58 -15.60 3.52
CA ALA A 163 19.19 -16.93 3.97
C ALA A 163 17.69 -17.23 3.85
N LEU A 164 16.83 -16.21 3.75
CA LEU A 164 15.36 -16.38 3.70
C LEU A 164 14.74 -15.94 2.37
N GLN A 165 15.52 -15.51 1.38
CA GLN A 165 14.98 -14.91 0.14
C GLN A 165 13.97 -15.81 -0.57
N ASN A 166 14.30 -17.09 -0.74
CA ASN A 166 13.40 -18.06 -1.37
C ASN A 166 12.08 -18.22 -0.61
N GLU A 167 12.15 -18.32 0.72
CA GLU A 167 10.95 -18.46 1.57
C GLU A 167 10.10 -17.18 1.55
N ILE A 168 10.74 -16.02 1.55
CA ILE A 168 10.09 -14.71 1.44
C ILE A 168 9.36 -14.59 0.10
N ASP A 169 10.03 -14.90 -1.01
CA ASP A 169 9.42 -14.80 -2.34
C ASP A 169 8.25 -15.77 -2.48
N MET A 170 8.41 -17.02 -2.05
CA MET A 170 7.33 -18.01 -2.03
C MET A 170 6.14 -17.55 -1.17
N PHE A 171 6.39 -17.04 0.03
CA PHE A 171 5.33 -16.55 0.91
C PHE A 171 4.60 -15.36 0.28
N ASN A 172 5.36 -14.39 -0.24
CA ASN A 172 4.85 -13.17 -0.87
C ASN A 172 3.98 -13.46 -2.10
N ASP A 173 4.42 -14.37 -2.96
CA ASP A 173 3.65 -14.83 -4.11
C ASP A 173 2.35 -15.49 -3.67
N SER A 174 2.42 -16.29 -2.60
CA SER A 174 1.28 -17.01 -2.06
C SER A 174 0.18 -16.07 -1.55
N ILE A 175 0.54 -14.94 -0.93
CA ILE A 175 -0.42 -13.96 -0.39
C ILE A 175 -0.84 -12.90 -1.40
N TYR A 176 -0.04 -12.61 -2.43
CA TYR A 176 -0.32 -11.52 -3.35
C TYR A 176 -1.65 -11.74 -4.09
N ASN A 177 -1.77 -12.85 -4.83
CA ASN A 177 -2.97 -13.12 -5.62
C ASN A 177 -4.17 -13.52 -4.74
N SER A 178 -3.92 -14.30 -3.69
CA SER A 178 -5.02 -14.86 -2.87
C SER A 178 -5.51 -13.93 -1.76
N LEU A 179 -4.77 -12.87 -1.40
CA LEU A 179 -5.16 -11.96 -0.32
C LEU A 179 -4.94 -10.48 -0.68
N ASN A 180 -3.70 -10.03 -0.93
CA ASN A 180 -3.42 -8.60 -1.11
C ASN A 180 -4.18 -8.00 -2.31
N ASN A 181 -4.13 -8.69 -3.46
CA ASN A 181 -4.90 -8.36 -4.66
C ASN A 181 -6.27 -9.06 -4.64
N GLY A 182 -6.40 -10.17 -3.92
CA GLY A 182 -7.65 -10.92 -3.79
C GLY A 182 -8.82 -10.07 -3.29
N VAL A 183 -8.60 -9.24 -2.25
CA VAL A 183 -9.65 -8.34 -1.73
C VAL A 183 -10.15 -7.35 -2.78
N TYR A 184 -9.27 -6.87 -3.67
CA TYR A 184 -9.65 -6.01 -4.79
C TYR A 184 -10.39 -6.79 -5.88
N GLN A 185 -9.99 -8.03 -6.16
CA GLN A 185 -10.71 -8.92 -7.08
C GLN A 185 -12.14 -9.19 -6.61
N ALA A 186 -12.34 -9.41 -5.31
CA ALA A 186 -13.67 -9.55 -4.72
C ALA A 186 -14.47 -8.25 -4.80
N GLY A 187 -13.88 -7.13 -4.33
CA GLY A 187 -14.57 -5.84 -4.27
C GLY A 187 -15.00 -5.29 -5.63
N PHE A 188 -14.22 -5.54 -6.68
CA PHE A 188 -14.48 -5.05 -8.04
C PHE A 188 -14.97 -6.12 -9.02
N ALA A 189 -15.34 -7.30 -8.53
CA ALA A 189 -15.95 -8.33 -9.38
C ALA A 189 -17.26 -7.81 -10.00
N SER A 190 -17.43 -8.01 -11.31
CA SER A 190 -18.67 -7.68 -12.02
C SER A 190 -19.64 -8.85 -12.16
N THR A 191 -19.22 -10.05 -11.75
CA THR A 191 -20.04 -11.27 -11.77
C THR A 191 -19.99 -11.98 -10.43
N GLN A 192 -21.09 -12.66 -10.07
CA GLN A 192 -21.15 -13.47 -8.86
C GLN A 192 -20.10 -14.59 -8.85
N GLN A 193 -19.80 -15.16 -10.02
CA GLN A 193 -18.78 -16.20 -10.15
C GLN A 193 -17.38 -15.64 -9.82
N ALA A 194 -16.97 -14.52 -10.41
CA ALA A 194 -15.67 -13.91 -10.13
C ALA A 194 -15.54 -13.51 -8.65
N TYR A 195 -16.61 -12.98 -8.05
CA TYR A 195 -16.67 -12.70 -6.63
C TYR A 195 -16.51 -13.98 -5.79
N ASN A 196 -17.26 -15.05 -6.09
CA ASN A 196 -17.19 -16.32 -5.36
C ASN A 196 -15.79 -16.96 -5.45
N GLU A 197 -15.14 -16.92 -6.62
CA GLU A 197 -13.76 -17.37 -6.81
C GLU A 197 -12.80 -16.58 -5.90
N ALA A 198 -12.89 -15.25 -5.92
CA ALA A 198 -12.00 -14.39 -5.13
C ALA A 198 -12.22 -14.54 -3.62
N VAL A 199 -13.47 -14.50 -3.15
CA VAL A 199 -13.78 -14.60 -1.71
C VAL A 199 -13.39 -15.97 -1.15
N THR A 200 -13.58 -17.05 -1.91
CA THR A 200 -13.14 -18.39 -1.51
C THR A 200 -11.62 -18.46 -1.35
N ALA A 201 -10.87 -17.89 -2.30
CA ALA A 201 -9.41 -17.85 -2.23
C ALA A 201 -8.90 -17.04 -1.02
N ILE A 202 -9.53 -15.89 -0.72
CA ILE A 202 -9.21 -15.05 0.44
C ILE A 202 -9.37 -15.83 1.74
N PHE A 203 -10.53 -16.44 1.97
CA PHE A 203 -10.80 -17.11 3.23
C PHE A 203 -10.04 -18.44 3.37
N SER A 204 -9.73 -19.12 2.26
CA SER A 204 -8.78 -20.24 2.27
C SER A 204 -7.38 -19.78 2.69
N ARG A 205 -6.90 -18.64 2.19
CA ARG A 205 -5.60 -18.08 2.59
C ARG A 205 -5.59 -17.63 4.04
N LEU A 206 -6.63 -16.94 4.51
CA LEU A 206 -6.75 -16.53 5.91
C LEU A 206 -6.76 -17.73 6.86
N GLY A 207 -7.44 -18.84 6.49
CA GLY A 207 -7.39 -20.08 7.27
C GLY A 207 -5.97 -20.66 7.39
N LYS A 208 -5.20 -20.68 6.30
CA LYS A 208 -3.79 -21.12 6.33
C LYS A 208 -2.90 -20.20 7.16
N LEU A 209 -3.13 -18.88 7.08
CA LEU A 209 -2.38 -17.92 7.88
C LEU A 209 -2.72 -18.03 9.36
N GLU A 210 -3.98 -18.31 9.71
CA GLU A 210 -4.37 -18.57 11.10
C GLU A 210 -3.65 -19.78 11.69
N GLU A 211 -3.55 -20.88 10.94
CA GLU A 211 -2.76 -22.05 11.33
C GLU A 211 -1.27 -21.69 11.42
N HIS A 212 -0.73 -20.96 10.45
CA HIS A 212 0.67 -20.52 10.44
C HIS A 212 1.03 -19.72 11.70
N PHE A 213 0.20 -18.74 12.09
CA PHE A 213 0.46 -17.90 13.25
C PHE A 213 0.12 -18.54 14.59
N SER A 214 -0.43 -19.76 14.59
CA SER A 214 -0.57 -20.56 15.82
C SER A 214 0.77 -21.01 16.38
N VAL A 215 1.80 -21.11 15.52
CA VAL A 215 3.14 -21.55 15.90
C VAL A 215 4.25 -20.56 15.54
N ASN A 216 4.03 -19.71 14.53
CA ASN A 216 5.04 -18.73 14.07
C ASN A 216 4.72 -17.32 14.57
N GLN A 217 5.76 -16.57 14.96
CA GLN A 217 5.62 -15.18 15.38
C GLN A 217 5.60 -14.19 14.20
N TYR A 218 6.26 -14.56 13.10
CA TYR A 218 6.44 -13.76 11.89
C TYR A 218 5.99 -14.54 10.64
N ALA A 219 5.81 -13.82 9.54
CA ALA A 219 5.40 -14.39 8.26
C ALA A 219 6.39 -15.43 7.75
N VAL A 220 7.70 -15.15 7.85
CA VAL A 220 8.79 -16.02 7.38
C VAL A 220 9.93 -16.01 8.40
N GLY A 221 10.46 -17.19 8.71
CA GLY A 221 11.54 -17.35 9.67
C GLY A 221 11.18 -16.91 11.10
N GLN A 222 12.17 -16.37 11.83
CA GLN A 222 12.05 -16.01 13.25
C GLN A 222 12.21 -14.50 13.51
N LYS A 223 12.21 -13.68 12.45
CA LYS A 223 12.40 -12.22 12.53
C LYS A 223 11.48 -11.53 11.54
N LEU A 224 11.26 -10.23 11.76
CA LEU A 224 10.51 -9.37 10.85
C LEU A 224 11.16 -9.30 9.46
N THR A 225 10.38 -9.53 8.41
CA THR A 225 10.80 -9.42 7.00
C THR A 225 9.83 -8.55 6.19
N GLU A 226 10.13 -8.32 4.91
CA GLU A 226 9.20 -7.63 4.01
C GLU A 226 7.84 -8.35 3.88
N SER A 227 7.81 -9.67 4.10
CA SER A 227 6.57 -10.45 4.10
C SER A 227 5.59 -9.99 5.18
N ASP A 228 6.11 -9.60 6.35
CA ASP A 228 5.27 -9.10 7.44
C ASP A 228 4.64 -7.76 7.07
N ILE A 229 5.43 -6.85 6.49
CA ILE A 229 4.94 -5.55 6.03
C ILE A 229 3.87 -5.74 4.94
N ARG A 230 4.13 -6.62 3.97
CA ARG A 230 3.23 -6.88 2.83
C ARG A 230 1.91 -7.52 3.25
N LEU A 231 1.94 -8.37 4.27
CA LEU A 231 0.74 -8.97 4.86
C LEU A 231 -0.02 -7.96 5.73
N PHE A 232 0.68 -7.29 6.64
CA PHE A 232 0.12 -6.33 7.60
C PHE A 232 -0.78 -5.30 6.93
N VAL A 233 -0.31 -4.67 5.84
CA VAL A 233 -1.05 -3.58 5.18
C VAL A 233 -2.42 -4.03 4.65
N THR A 234 -2.61 -5.32 4.39
CA THR A 234 -3.92 -5.86 4.04
C THR A 234 -4.74 -6.18 5.28
N LEU A 235 -4.16 -6.83 6.30
CA LEU A 235 -4.88 -7.19 7.52
C LEU A 235 -5.44 -5.98 8.26
N ILE A 236 -4.64 -4.91 8.38
CA ILE A 236 -5.02 -3.69 9.11
C ILE A 236 -6.21 -2.95 8.46
N ARG A 237 -6.43 -3.15 7.16
CA ARG A 237 -7.54 -2.56 6.38
C ARG A 237 -8.76 -3.47 6.29
N PHE A 238 -8.63 -4.72 6.71
CA PHE A 238 -9.62 -5.74 6.43
C PHE A 238 -10.95 -5.43 7.11
N ASP A 239 -10.96 -5.31 8.42
CA ASP A 239 -12.20 -5.13 9.19
C ASP A 239 -12.83 -3.76 8.98
N VAL A 240 -11.99 -2.73 8.78
CA VAL A 240 -12.43 -1.33 8.65
C VAL A 240 -12.88 -0.92 7.26
N ALA A 241 -12.47 -1.65 6.21
CA ALA A 241 -12.80 -1.32 4.83
C ALA A 241 -13.19 -2.55 4.01
N TYR A 242 -12.32 -3.56 3.89
CA TYR A 242 -12.56 -4.66 2.95
C TYR A 242 -13.76 -5.54 3.33
N HIS A 243 -13.96 -5.77 4.62
CA HIS A 243 -15.05 -6.59 5.13
C HIS A 243 -16.40 -6.04 4.68
N GLY A 244 -16.63 -4.74 4.87
CA GLY A 244 -17.86 -4.07 4.43
C GLY A 244 -17.85 -3.76 2.94
N LEU A 245 -16.98 -2.86 2.50
CA LEU A 245 -17.02 -2.27 1.16
C LEU A 245 -16.78 -3.30 0.05
N PHE A 246 -15.78 -4.17 0.23
CA PHE A 246 -15.44 -5.21 -0.74
C PHE A 246 -16.22 -6.50 -0.53
N LYS A 247 -17.17 -6.52 0.42
CA LYS A 247 -18.01 -7.67 0.75
C LYS A 247 -17.20 -8.90 1.17
N THR A 248 -15.98 -8.72 1.68
CA THR A 248 -15.16 -9.84 2.16
C THR A 248 -15.56 -10.22 3.59
N ASN A 249 -16.82 -10.66 3.75
CA ASN A 249 -17.53 -10.66 5.03
C ASN A 249 -17.90 -12.04 5.59
N LEU A 250 -17.19 -13.11 5.22
CA LEU A 250 -17.42 -14.42 5.85
C LEU A 250 -16.95 -14.45 7.32
N LYS A 251 -15.91 -13.69 7.63
CA LYS A 251 -15.31 -13.57 8.97
C LYS A 251 -14.42 -12.32 9.04
N ARG A 252 -14.33 -11.65 10.21
CA ARG A 252 -13.41 -10.52 10.43
C ARG A 252 -12.03 -11.04 10.86
N ILE A 253 -10.97 -10.26 10.68
CA ILE A 253 -9.65 -10.52 11.26
C ILE A 253 -9.75 -10.62 12.79
N ALA A 254 -10.56 -9.77 13.41
CA ALA A 254 -10.84 -9.83 14.85
C ALA A 254 -11.39 -11.18 15.36
N ASP A 255 -11.97 -12.00 14.47
CA ASP A 255 -12.51 -13.32 14.83
C ASP A 255 -11.45 -14.45 14.67
N TYR A 256 -10.24 -14.13 14.22
CA TYR A 256 -9.09 -15.04 14.10
C TYR A 256 -8.08 -14.75 15.22
N PRO A 257 -8.02 -15.54 16.30
CA PRO A 257 -7.18 -15.23 17.46
C PRO A 257 -5.69 -15.14 17.13
N TYR A 258 -5.14 -16.02 16.28
CA TYR A 258 -3.71 -16.00 15.98
C TYR A 258 -3.33 -14.86 15.01
N LEU A 259 -4.15 -14.61 13.98
CA LEU A 259 -4.00 -13.44 13.11
C LEU A 259 -4.18 -12.12 13.86
N SER A 260 -5.13 -12.03 14.78
CA SER A 260 -5.31 -10.86 15.65
C SER A 260 -4.10 -10.66 16.55
N GLY A 261 -3.58 -11.73 17.16
CA GLY A 261 -2.35 -11.68 17.96
C GLY A 261 -1.14 -11.25 17.14
N TYR A 262 -1.00 -11.73 15.90
CA TYR A 262 0.02 -11.31 14.96
C TYR A 262 -0.11 -9.82 14.59
N LEU A 263 -1.30 -9.35 14.23
CA LEU A 263 -1.59 -7.95 13.90
C LEU A 263 -1.22 -7.02 15.08
N LEU A 264 -1.63 -7.38 16.29
CA LEU A 264 -1.31 -6.65 17.52
C LEU A 264 0.19 -6.60 17.80
N ARG A 265 0.91 -7.69 17.53
CA ARG A 265 2.37 -7.75 17.71
C ARG A 265 3.08 -6.74 16.82
N LEU A 266 2.62 -6.61 15.57
CA LEU A 266 3.17 -5.63 14.64
C LEU A 266 2.79 -4.20 15.00
N LEU A 267 1.53 -3.95 15.40
CA LEU A 267 1.09 -2.61 15.83
C LEU A 267 1.84 -2.09 17.05
N LYS A 268 2.41 -2.95 17.89
CA LYS A 268 3.28 -2.55 19.02
C LYS A 268 4.64 -2.00 18.58
N LEU A 269 5.00 -2.15 17.31
CA LEU A 269 6.18 -1.51 16.74
C LEU A 269 5.77 -0.13 16.22
N ASP A 270 6.43 0.93 16.69
CA ASP A 270 6.08 2.32 16.33
C ASP A 270 5.99 2.55 14.82
N ALA A 271 6.88 1.91 14.05
CA ALA A 271 6.88 1.99 12.60
C ALA A 271 5.58 1.51 11.94
N PHE A 272 4.83 0.60 12.55
CA PHE A 272 3.55 0.12 12.03
C PHE A 272 2.39 0.99 12.50
N ALA A 273 2.36 1.34 13.79
CA ALA A 273 1.32 2.18 14.39
C ALA A 273 1.29 3.58 13.76
N LYS A 274 2.43 4.28 13.70
CA LYS A 274 2.50 5.67 13.21
C LYS A 274 2.15 5.82 11.74
N ASN A 275 2.28 4.75 10.95
CA ASN A 275 2.00 4.73 9.51
C ASN A 275 0.61 4.15 9.19
N THR A 276 -0.25 3.99 10.20
CA THR A 276 -1.64 3.51 10.06
C THR A 276 -2.61 4.63 10.45
N ARG A 277 -3.38 5.12 9.46
CA ARG A 277 -4.35 6.21 9.61
C ARG A 277 -5.74 5.73 9.19
N ILE A 278 -6.58 5.39 10.15
CA ILE A 278 -7.91 4.80 9.92
C ILE A 278 -8.88 5.82 9.32
N ASP A 279 -8.76 7.08 9.71
CA ASP A 279 -9.45 8.22 9.11
C ASP A 279 -9.21 8.29 7.59
N HIS A 280 -7.95 8.20 7.15
CA HIS A 280 -7.57 8.18 5.73
C HIS A 280 -8.05 6.91 5.02
N ILE A 281 -7.84 5.75 5.64
CA ILE A 281 -8.24 4.45 5.10
C ILE A 281 -9.76 4.46 4.84
N LYS A 282 -10.57 4.73 5.86
CA LYS A 282 -12.04 4.68 5.75
C LYS A 282 -12.53 5.74 4.78
N THR A 283 -12.08 6.99 4.90
CA THR A 283 -12.52 8.09 4.02
C THR A 283 -12.27 7.74 2.56
N GLY A 284 -11.07 7.28 2.21
CA GLY A 284 -10.76 7.00 0.82
C GLY A 284 -11.41 5.74 0.26
N TYR A 285 -11.56 4.66 1.05
CA TYR A 285 -12.20 3.44 0.53
C TYR A 285 -13.69 3.71 0.30
N TYR A 286 -14.36 4.32 1.27
CA TYR A 286 -15.78 4.63 1.15
C TYR A 286 -16.06 5.81 0.20
N SER A 287 -15.04 6.51 -0.32
CA SER A 287 -15.20 7.48 -1.43
C SER A 287 -15.30 6.81 -2.81
N ILE A 288 -15.12 5.49 -2.93
CA ILE A 288 -15.21 4.77 -4.20
C ILE A 288 -16.68 4.70 -4.65
N LYS A 289 -17.13 5.70 -5.41
CA LYS A 289 -18.52 5.86 -5.86
C LYS A 289 -19.11 4.62 -6.53
N ALA A 290 -18.30 3.85 -7.28
CA ALA A 290 -18.75 2.63 -7.95
C ALA A 290 -19.20 1.53 -6.97
N LEU A 291 -18.66 1.52 -5.74
CA LEU A 291 -18.99 0.54 -4.70
C LEU A 291 -19.86 1.14 -3.59
N ASN A 292 -19.75 2.46 -3.37
CA ASN A 292 -20.50 3.20 -2.36
C ASN A 292 -21.04 4.53 -2.94
N PRO A 293 -22.16 4.51 -3.69
CA PRO A 293 -22.68 5.70 -4.37
C PRO A 293 -23.05 6.85 -3.43
N SER A 294 -23.47 6.57 -2.21
CA SER A 294 -23.83 7.57 -1.21
C SER A 294 -22.62 8.24 -0.56
N MET A 295 -21.41 7.70 -0.74
CA MET A 295 -20.17 8.13 -0.10
C MET A 295 -20.23 8.16 1.44
N ILE A 296 -21.21 7.48 2.04
CA ILE A 296 -21.32 7.37 3.50
C ILE A 296 -20.17 6.51 4.02
N VAL A 297 -19.43 7.05 4.98
CA VAL A 297 -18.40 6.32 5.72
C VAL A 297 -19.05 5.70 6.97
N PRO A 298 -19.02 4.37 7.17
CA PRO A 298 -19.61 3.75 8.34
C PRO A 298 -18.85 4.14 9.61
N ALA A 299 -19.57 4.29 10.73
CA ALA A 299 -18.94 4.59 12.02
C ALA A 299 -18.06 3.42 12.52
N GLY A 300 -18.51 2.17 12.32
CA GLY A 300 -17.80 0.99 12.77
C GLY A 300 -16.71 0.47 11.80
N PRO A 301 -16.10 -0.68 12.15
CA PRO A 301 -16.11 -1.27 13.49
C PRO A 301 -15.27 -0.44 14.49
N ILE A 302 -15.53 -0.61 15.79
CA ILE A 302 -14.62 -0.16 16.85
C ILE A 302 -13.76 -1.37 17.21
N LEU A 303 -12.45 -1.24 17.07
CA LEU A 303 -11.50 -2.33 17.31
C LEU A 303 -10.56 -1.94 18.45
N GLY A 304 -10.31 -2.86 19.37
CA GLY A 304 -9.52 -2.57 20.58
C GLY A 304 -8.06 -2.16 20.32
N TRP A 305 -7.55 -2.39 19.10
CA TRP A 305 -6.20 -1.96 18.72
C TRP A 305 -6.13 -0.51 18.22
N PHE A 306 -7.26 0.20 18.12
CA PHE A 306 -7.26 1.64 17.83
C PHE A 306 -6.45 2.43 18.87
N ASP A 307 -6.44 1.97 20.12
CA ASP A 307 -5.67 2.59 21.21
C ASP A 307 -4.14 2.53 21.02
N LEU A 308 -3.66 1.69 20.09
CA LEU A 308 -2.23 1.63 19.72
C LEU A 308 -1.85 2.65 18.65
N LEU A 309 -2.83 3.28 17.99
CA LEU A 309 -2.58 4.25 16.94
C LEU A 309 -2.28 5.63 17.54
N GLN A 310 -1.27 6.28 16.99
CA GLN A 310 -0.81 7.59 17.49
C GLN A 310 -1.72 8.72 17.01
N GLU A 311 -2.28 8.61 15.81
CA GLU A 311 -3.12 9.62 15.18
C GLU A 311 -4.15 8.99 14.24
N GLY A 312 -5.19 9.74 13.90
CA GLY A 312 -6.06 9.43 12.75
C GLY A 312 -6.97 8.21 12.93
N VAL A 313 -7.59 8.07 14.09
CA VAL A 313 -8.68 7.10 14.33
C VAL A 313 -10.03 7.71 14.00
#